data_AF-A0A4Z2D679-F1
#
_entry.id   AF-A0A4Z2D679-F1
#
_cell.length_a   1.000
_cell.length_b   1.000
_cell.length_c   1.000
_cell.angle_alpha   90.00
_cell.angle_beta   90.00
_cell.angle_gamma   90.00
#
_symmetry.space_group_name_H-M   'P 1'
#
loop_
_entity.id
_entity.type
_entity.pdbx_description
1 polymer ?
#
loop_
_entity_poly.entity_id
_entity_poly.type
_entity_poly.pdbx_seq_one_letter_code
_entity_poly.pdbx_strand_id
1 'polypeptide(L)'
;CATSSCHRQNSANHEWVQHFCQLIKNTVQFTCYVHEDHINEALLHKFYGPETMFNTLFWPLILLLISGLCLLITWFFDKCHVWHDEKPIIA
;
A
#
# COMPACT_ATOMS: atom_id res chain seq x y z
N CYS A 1 -11.90 -8.12 -20.76
CA CYS A 1 -13.21 -7.53 -20.39
C CYS A 1 -13.05 -6.68 -19.14
N ALA A 2 -13.74 -5.54 -19.04
CA ALA A 2 -13.86 -4.78 -17.78
C ALA A 2 -15.01 -5.36 -16.94
N THR A 3 -14.86 -5.40 -15.62
CA THR A 3 -15.81 -6.05 -14.70
C THR A 3 -16.50 -5.04 -13.79
N SER A 4 -17.75 -5.33 -13.43
CA SER A 4 -18.53 -4.58 -12.45
C SER A 4 -18.76 -5.39 -11.18
N SER A 5 -19.22 -4.73 -10.12
CA SER A 5 -19.85 -5.43 -9.00
C SER A 5 -21.01 -6.30 -9.49
N CYS A 6 -21.15 -7.49 -8.90
CA CYS A 6 -22.19 -8.44 -9.30
C CYS A 6 -23.52 -8.11 -8.60
N HIS A 7 -24.56 -7.85 -9.39
CA HIS A 7 -25.92 -7.69 -8.89
C HIS A 7 -26.70 -9.00 -8.98
N ARG A 8 -27.63 -9.21 -8.04
CA ARG A 8 -28.49 -10.40 -7.99
C ARG A 8 -29.39 -10.54 -9.23
N GLN A 9 -29.84 -9.41 -9.79
CA GLN A 9 -30.68 -9.40 -10.99
C GLN A 9 -29.79 -9.25 -12.22
N ASN A 10 -29.97 -10.13 -13.21
CA ASN A 10 -29.17 -10.11 -14.43
C ASN A 10 -29.43 -8.87 -15.30
N SER A 11 -30.64 -8.32 -15.26
CA SER A 11 -30.99 -7.06 -15.94
C SER A 11 -30.11 -5.90 -15.45
N ALA A 12 -29.91 -5.77 -14.13
CA ALA A 12 -29.06 -4.74 -13.55
C ALA A 12 -27.59 -4.88 -13.96
N ASN A 13 -27.08 -6.11 -14.07
CA ASN A 13 -25.73 -6.35 -14.61
C ASN A 13 -25.63 -5.90 -16.07
N HIS A 14 -26.64 -6.20 -16.88
CA HIS A 14 -26.67 -5.82 -18.29
C HIS A 14 -26.75 -4.30 -18.48
N GLU A 15 -27.61 -3.63 -17.72
CA GLU A 15 -27.74 -2.16 -17.71
C GLU A 15 -26.41 -1.49 -17.34
N TRP A 16 -25.70 -2.01 -16.34
CA TRP A 16 -24.39 -1.47 -15.93
C TRP A 16 -23.36 -1.56 -17.07
N VAL A 17 -23.28 -2.72 -17.73
CA VAL A 17 -22.37 -2.92 -18.87
C VAL A 17 -22.72 -1.97 -20.03
N GLN A 18 -24.00 -1.83 -20.37
CA GLN A 18 -24.45 -0.92 -21.42
C GLN A 18 -24.09 0.53 -21.12
N HIS A 19 -24.34 0.98 -19.88
CA HIS A 19 -24.01 2.31 -19.44
C HIS A 19 -22.50 2.58 -19.51
N PHE A 20 -21.68 1.63 -19.07
CA PHE A 20 -20.22 1.72 -19.17
C PHE A 20 -19.75 1.80 -20.64
N CYS A 21 -20.29 0.96 -21.53
CA CYS A 21 -19.98 1.02 -22.95
C CYS A 21 -20.35 2.38 -23.56
N GLN A 22 -21.48 2.97 -23.16
CA GLN A 22 -21.91 4.28 -23.64
C GLN A 22 -21.02 5.40 -23.12
N LEU A 23 -20.59 5.35 -21.85
CA LEU A 23 -19.62 6.28 -21.28
C LEU A 23 -18.29 6.25 -22.06
N ILE A 24 -17.75 5.06 -22.34
CA ILE A 24 -16.50 4.93 -23.09
C ILE A 24 -16.66 5.48 -24.51
N LYS A 25 -17.74 5.14 -25.22
CA LYS A 25 -17.98 5.64 -26.59
C LYS A 25 -18.08 7.16 -26.67
N ASN A 26 -18.63 7.79 -25.63
CA ASN A 26 -18.80 9.25 -25.57
C ASN A 26 -17.55 9.98 -25.07
N THR A 27 -16.60 9.26 -24.46
CA THR A 27 -15.37 9.85 -23.91
C THR A 27 -14.28 9.84 -24.98
N VAL A 28 -13.92 11.03 -25.48
CA VAL A 28 -12.96 11.18 -26.60
C VAL A 28 -11.51 10.89 -26.15
N GLN A 29 -11.16 11.24 -24.91
CA GLN A 29 -9.83 11.03 -24.35
C GLN A 29 -9.91 10.70 -22.86
N PHE A 30 -9.03 9.81 -22.41
CA PHE A 30 -8.83 9.50 -21.00
C PHE A 30 -7.36 9.22 -20.75
N THR A 31 -6.89 9.56 -19.55
CA THR A 31 -5.55 9.19 -19.09
C THR A 31 -5.52 7.69 -18.82
N CYS A 32 -4.52 6.99 -19.35
CA CYS A 32 -4.33 5.57 -19.12
C CYS A 32 -2.89 5.26 -18.70
N TYR A 33 -2.70 4.12 -18.04
CA TYR A 33 -1.41 3.61 -17.64
C TYR A 33 -1.14 2.29 -18.36
N VAL A 34 -0.04 2.21 -19.09
CA VAL A 34 0.39 1.01 -19.82
C VAL A 34 1.70 0.51 -19.19
N HIS A 35 1.88 -0.81 -19.17
CA HIS A 35 3.11 -1.43 -18.72
C HIS A 35 3.84 -2.06 -19.92
N GLU A 36 5.17 -1.99 -19.96
CA GLU A 36 5.97 -2.46 -21.12
C GLU A 36 5.75 -3.95 -21.41
N ASP A 37 5.58 -4.79 -20.39
CA ASP A 37 5.35 -6.22 -20.55
C ASP A 37 3.89 -6.58 -20.91
N HIS A 38 2.97 -5.61 -20.84
CA HIS A 38 1.55 -5.78 -21.10
C HIS A 38 1.04 -4.76 -22.13
N ILE A 39 1.65 -4.75 -23.31
CA ILE A 39 1.34 -3.81 -24.40
C ILE A 39 -0.13 -3.81 -24.87
N ASN A 40 -0.88 -4.88 -24.64
CA ASN A 40 -2.27 -5.03 -25.06
C ASN A 40 -3.28 -4.65 -23.97
N GLU A 41 -2.81 -4.23 -22.79
CA GLU A 41 -3.64 -3.91 -21.64
C GLU A 41 -3.31 -2.51 -21.10
N ALA A 42 -4.36 -1.74 -20.84
CA ALA A 42 -4.23 -0.40 -20.28
C ALA A 42 -5.12 -0.27 -19.04
N LEU A 43 -4.56 0.28 -17.97
CA LEU A 43 -5.26 0.55 -16.73
C LEU A 43 -5.82 1.98 -16.77
N LEU A 44 -7.11 2.12 -16.46
CA LEU A 44 -7.76 3.43 -16.36
C LEU A 44 -7.36 4.16 -15.07
N HIS A 45 -7.11 3.44 -13.99
CA HIS A 45 -6.67 3.98 -12.71
C HIS A 45 -5.49 3.17 -12.16
N LYS A 46 -4.50 3.88 -11.60
CA LYS A 46 -3.36 3.25 -10.95
C LYS A 46 -3.77 2.77 -9.56
N PHE A 47 -3.58 1.48 -9.28
CA PHE A 47 -3.90 0.90 -7.97
C PHE A 47 -3.11 1.52 -6.81
N TYR A 48 -1.84 1.85 -7.05
CA TYR A 48 -0.95 2.41 -6.04
C TYR A 48 -0.63 3.87 -6.37
N GLY A 49 -1.04 4.76 -5.48
CA GLY A 49 -0.76 6.19 -5.55
C GLY A 49 0.57 6.57 -4.89
N PRO A 50 1.01 7.83 -5.04
CA PRO A 50 2.17 8.36 -4.32
C PRO A 50 1.99 8.26 -2.79
N GLU A 51 0.77 8.41 -2.30
CA GLU A 51 0.42 8.21 -0.88
C GLU A 51 0.76 6.80 -0.39
N THR A 52 0.55 5.76 -1.21
CA THR A 52 0.91 4.40 -0.81
C THR A 52 2.43 4.25 -0.70
N MET A 53 3.19 4.84 -1.63
CA MET A 53 4.65 4.84 -1.55
C MET A 53 5.14 5.56 -0.29
N PHE A 54 4.54 6.71 0.04
CA PHE A 54 4.86 7.44 1.27
C PHE A 54 4.58 6.59 2.51
N ASN A 55 3.39 6.01 2.63
CA ASN A 55 3.01 5.20 3.78
C ASN A 55 3.90 3.96 3.95
N THR A 56 4.29 3.29 2.86
CA THR A 56 5.18 2.12 2.91
C THR A 56 6.55 2.45 3.50
N LEU A 57 7.05 3.68 3.34
CA LEU A 57 8.36 4.08 3.86
C LEU A 57 8.27 4.80 5.21
N PHE A 58 7.26 5.64 5.39
CA PHE A 58 7.10 6.50 6.56
C PHE A 58 6.95 5.70 7.86
N TRP A 59 6.06 4.71 7.88
CA TRP A 59 5.78 3.93 9.09
C TRP A 59 6.98 3.09 9.56
N PRO A 60 7.67 2.31 8.69
CA PRO A 60 8.86 1.57 9.12
C PRO A 60 9.99 2.48 9.62
N LEU A 61 10.20 3.62 8.97
CA LEU A 61 11.24 4.57 9.38
C LEU A 61 10.94 5.18 10.74
N ILE A 62 9.69 5.57 11.00
CA ILE A 62 9.28 6.08 12.31
C ILE A 62 9.46 5.03 13.40
N LEU A 63 9.06 3.78 13.14
CA LEU A 63 9.24 2.70 14.11
C LEU A 63 10.72 2.47 14.43
N LEU A 64 11.58 2.49 13.42
CA LEU A 64 13.03 2.36 13.60
C LEU A 64 13.60 3.53 14.41
N LEU A 65 13.19 4.77 14.11
CA LEU A 65 13.64 5.96 14.84
C LEU A 65 13.17 5.95 16.30
N ILE A 66 11.91 5.60 16.56
CA ILE A 66 11.38 5.50 17.92
C ILE A 66 12.10 4.40 18.69
N SER A 67 12.30 3.22 18.08
CA SER A 67 13.03 2.11 18.70
C SER A 67 14.46 2.52 19.04
N GLY A 68 15.17 3.15 18.09
CA GLY A 68 16.51 3.67 18.32
C GLY A 68 16.55 4.73 19.43
N LEU A 69 15.58 5.63 19.47
CA LEU A 69 15.47 6.64 20.52
C LEU A 69 15.24 6.02 21.89
N CYS A 70 14.37 5.01 22.00
CA CYS A 70 14.16 4.26 23.25
C CYS A 70 15.45 3.58 23.72
N LEU A 71 16.21 2.97 22.81
CA LEU A 71 17.51 2.37 23.11
C LEU A 71 18.54 3.42 23.57
N LEU A 72 18.57 4.59 22.95
CA LEU A 72 19.46 5.69 23.36
C LEU A 72 19.08 6.26 24.72
N ILE A 73 17.78 6.43 24.99
CA ILE A 73 17.27 6.90 26.28
C ILE A 73 17.64 5.89 27.37
N THR A 74 17.32 4.61 27.17
CA THR A 74 17.67 3.56 28.14
C THR A 74 19.18 3.47 28.35
N TRP A 75 19.98 3.55 27.28
CA TRP A 75 21.44 3.61 27.39
C TRP A 75 21.94 4.81 28.21
N PHE A 76 21.37 5.99 27.99
CA PHE A 76 21.78 7.22 28.69
C PHE A 76 21.44 7.18 30.20
N PHE A 77 20.24 6.72 30.54
CA PHE A 77 19.79 6.65 31.94
C PHE A 77 20.43 5.48 32.70
N ASP A 78 20.56 4.32 32.06
CA ASP A 78 20.96 3.08 32.73
C ASP A 78 22.48 2.84 32.65
N LYS A 79 23.21 3.60 31.83
CA LYS A 79 24.68 3.48 31.60
C LYS A 79 25.18 2.04 31.44
N CYS A 80 24.36 1.15 30.88
CA CYS A 80 24.61 -0.30 30.79
C CYS A 80 24.77 -1.04 32.13
N HIS A 81 24.37 -0.49 33.29
CA HIS A 81 24.53 -1.17 34.57
C HIS A 81 23.73 -2.49 34.64
N VAL A 82 22.51 -2.52 34.09
CA VAL A 82 21.68 -3.73 33.98
C VAL A 82 22.31 -4.81 33.08
N TRP A 83 23.04 -4.40 32.05
CA TRP A 83 23.71 -5.34 31.12
C TRP A 83 25.10 -5.75 31.60
N HIS A 84 25.67 -5.04 32.58
CA HIS A 84 26.95 -5.40 33.19
C HIS A 84 26.79 -6.36 34.38
N ASP A 85 25.58 -6.49 34.93
CA ASP A 85 25.22 -7.48 35.95
C ASP A 85 25.01 -8.90 35.36
N GLU A 86 25.90 -9.30 34.45
CA GLU A 86 26.19 -10.72 34.25
C GLU A 86 26.86 -11.23 35.54
N LYS A 87 26.05 -11.68 36.50
CA LYS A 87 26.48 -12.79 37.35
C LYS A 87 26.47 -14.02 36.45
N PRO A 88 27.62 -14.58 36.02
CA PRO A 88 27.61 -15.88 35.39
C PRO A 88 27.03 -16.88 36.40
N ILE A 89 25.80 -17.31 36.19
CA ILE A 89 25.21 -18.42 36.93
C ILE A 89 25.78 -19.70 36.31
N ILE A 90 27.07 -19.92 36.54
CA ILE A 90 27.74 -21.20 36.30
C ILE A 90 28.64 -21.46 37.51
N ALA A 91 28.06 -22.04 38.56
CA ALA A 91 28.72 -22.78 39.63
C ALA A 91 27.71 -23.75 40.23
#